data_AF-A0A377WGZ3-F1
#
_entry.id   AF-A0A377WGZ3-F1
#
_cell.length_a   1.000
_cell.length_b   1.000
_cell.length_c   1.000
_cell.angle_alpha   90.00
_cell.angle_beta   90.00
_cell.angle_gamma   90.00
#
_symmetry.space_group_name_H-M   'P 1'
#
loop_
_entity.id
_entity.type
_entity.pdbx_description
1 polymer ?
#
loop_
_entity_poly.entity_id
_entity_poly.type
_entity_poly.pdbx_seq_one_letter_code
_entity_poly.pdbx_strand_id
1 'polypeptide(L)'
;MSDKHPNPHQQQAPVHDSEEAQPGLDSLAPDDREWRPTPKPTAPGVEPTAPGSLKAPDTHNSKLDSLEAQRKGGEDFPLTTNQGVRIADDQNSLRAGSRGPTLLEDFILREKITHFGPRAYSGAYRSCPRLCRPRLLPALQKPGCVD
;
A
#
# COMPACT_ATOMS: atom_id res chain seq x y z
N MET A 1 21.68 14.08 -38.83
CA MET A 1 20.55 13.53 -38.04
C MET A 1 21.16 13.13 -36.71
N SER A 2 21.06 13.98 -35.69
CA SER A 2 21.63 13.70 -34.38
C SER A 2 20.69 12.75 -33.65
N ASP A 3 21.13 11.52 -33.44
CA ASP A 3 20.48 10.56 -32.57
C ASP A 3 20.46 11.15 -31.15
N LYS A 4 19.31 11.70 -30.78
CA LYS A 4 19.07 12.24 -29.45
C LYS A 4 18.87 11.05 -28.52
N HIS A 5 19.97 10.52 -27.99
CA HIS A 5 19.89 9.50 -26.94
C HIS A 5 19.01 10.06 -25.80
N PRO A 6 17.92 9.36 -25.40
CA PRO A 6 17.12 9.79 -24.27
C PRO A 6 17.98 9.79 -23.02
N ASN A 7 17.90 10.86 -22.22
CA ASN A 7 18.54 10.92 -20.92
C ASN A 7 17.83 9.91 -19.98
N PRO A 8 18.52 8.91 -19.42
CA PRO A 8 17.88 7.85 -18.62
C PRO A 8 17.20 8.38 -17.35
N HIS A 9 17.54 9.59 -16.89
CA HIS A 9 16.96 10.19 -15.69
C HIS A 9 15.76 11.12 -15.96
N GLN A 10 15.30 11.21 -17.21
CA GLN A 10 14.14 12.02 -17.59
C GLN A 10 12.97 11.13 -17.99
N GLN A 11 12.32 10.54 -16.97
CA GLN A 11 11.05 9.83 -17.14
C GLN A 11 9.90 10.84 -17.05
N GLN A 12 9.00 10.83 -18.04
CA GLN A 12 7.73 11.57 -18.01
C GLN A 12 6.61 10.58 -17.72
N ALA A 13 5.53 11.04 -17.07
CA ALA A 13 4.38 10.17 -16.85
C ALA A 13 3.76 9.76 -18.21
N PRO A 14 3.32 8.51 -18.39
CA PRO A 14 2.78 8.06 -19.68
C PRO A 14 1.50 8.79 -20.12
N VAL A 15 0.70 9.28 -19.18
CA VAL A 15 -0.59 9.93 -19.44
C VAL A 15 -0.67 11.28 -18.74
N HIS A 16 -1.21 12.28 -19.44
CA HIS A 16 -1.26 13.68 -19.00
C HIS A 16 -2.62 14.35 -19.26
N ASP A 17 -3.57 13.62 -19.83
CA ASP A 17 -4.88 14.10 -20.23
C ASP A 17 -6.00 13.21 -19.68
N SER A 18 -7.21 13.35 -20.21
CA SER A 18 -8.39 12.66 -19.68
C SER A 18 -8.38 11.14 -19.85
N GLU A 19 -7.40 10.57 -20.57
CA GLU A 19 -7.21 9.12 -20.66
C GLU A 19 -6.90 8.49 -19.29
N GLU A 20 -6.40 9.27 -18.33
CA GLU A 20 -6.18 8.82 -16.95
C GLU A 20 -7.48 8.36 -16.25
N ALA A 21 -8.63 8.87 -16.70
CA ALA A 21 -9.95 8.54 -16.18
C ALA A 21 -10.65 7.43 -17.00
N GLN A 22 -9.96 6.86 -17.99
CA GLN A 22 -10.49 5.82 -18.87
C GLN A 22 -9.86 4.46 -18.56
N PRO A 23 -10.57 3.35 -18.81
CA PRO A 23 -9.98 2.02 -18.76
C PRO A 23 -9.01 1.81 -19.93
N GLY A 24 -8.12 0.84 -19.81
CA GLY A 24 -7.22 0.43 -20.91
C GLY A 24 -5.84 1.12 -20.92
N LEU A 25 -5.34 1.53 -19.76
CA LEU A 25 -4.00 2.10 -19.61
C LEU A 25 -2.86 1.07 -19.75
N ASP A 26 -3.18 -0.22 -19.82
CA ASP A 26 -2.27 -1.34 -20.05
C ASP A 26 -0.94 -1.25 -19.25
N SER A 27 0.21 -1.31 -19.92
CA SER A 27 1.52 -1.29 -19.26
C SER A 27 1.94 0.12 -18.87
N LEU A 28 1.89 0.42 -17.57
CA LEU A 28 2.35 1.70 -16.99
C LEU A 28 3.78 1.66 -16.45
N ALA A 29 4.40 0.48 -16.44
CA ALA A 29 5.74 0.31 -15.92
C ALA A 29 6.80 0.87 -16.89
N PRO A 30 7.83 1.58 -16.40
CA PRO A 30 8.95 1.99 -17.23
C PRO A 30 9.64 0.80 -17.91
N ASP A 31 10.09 1.01 -19.16
CA ASP A 31 10.74 -0.03 -19.99
C ASP A 31 12.08 -0.52 -19.42
N ASP A 32 12.74 0.30 -18.60
CA ASP A 32 14.05 0.01 -17.99
C ASP A 32 14.00 -1.12 -16.95
N ARG A 33 12.81 -1.53 -16.49
CA ARG A 33 12.57 -2.56 -15.47
C ARG A 33 13.26 -2.28 -14.12
N GLU A 34 13.76 -1.07 -13.90
CA GLU A 34 14.46 -0.70 -12.66
C GLU A 34 13.52 -0.68 -11.44
N TRP A 35 12.21 -0.62 -11.68
CA TRP A 35 11.17 -0.73 -10.66
C TRP A 35 11.10 -2.12 -10.00
N ARG A 36 11.65 -3.18 -10.61
CA ARG A 36 11.65 -4.54 -10.07
C ARG A 36 12.92 -4.79 -9.23
N PRO A 37 12.80 -5.07 -7.91
CA PRO A 37 13.96 -5.46 -7.11
C PRO A 37 14.46 -6.85 -7.52
N THR A 38 15.76 -7.08 -7.38
CA THR A 38 16.36 -8.38 -7.68
C THR A 38 16.13 -9.37 -6.53
N PRO A 39 15.91 -10.67 -6.81
CA PRO A 39 15.68 -11.70 -5.79
C PRO A 39 17.00 -12.14 -5.12
N LYS A 40 17.76 -11.17 -4.62
CA LYS A 40 19.06 -11.38 -3.95
C LYS A 40 19.18 -10.48 -2.73
N PRO A 41 19.95 -10.87 -1.70
CA PRO A 41 20.27 -9.99 -0.58
C PRO A 41 21.00 -8.73 -1.06
N THR A 42 20.48 -7.58 -0.71
CA THR A 42 21.06 -6.26 -1.06
C THR A 42 21.21 -5.40 0.19
N ALA A 43 22.18 -4.49 0.17
CA ALA A 43 22.37 -3.56 1.27
C ALA A 43 21.17 -2.59 1.41
N PRO A 44 20.92 -2.04 2.61
CA PRO A 44 19.83 -1.09 2.82
C PRO A 44 19.96 0.13 1.89
N GLY A 45 18.86 0.49 1.22
CA GLY A 45 18.78 1.66 0.35
C GLY A 45 19.29 1.48 -1.09
N VAL A 46 19.83 0.31 -1.45
CA VAL A 46 20.29 0.03 -2.83
C VAL A 46 19.13 -0.31 -3.76
N GLU A 47 18.14 -1.05 -3.27
CA GLU A 47 16.96 -1.47 -4.02
C GLU A 47 15.70 -1.23 -3.19
N PRO A 48 14.52 -1.09 -3.84
CA PRO A 48 13.25 -1.03 -3.13
C PRO A 48 13.01 -2.33 -2.34
N THR A 49 12.32 -2.20 -1.21
CA THR A 49 11.89 -3.37 -0.44
C THR A 49 10.78 -4.11 -1.18
N ALA A 50 10.77 -5.43 -1.05
CA ALA A 50 9.75 -6.29 -1.65
C ALA A 50 9.23 -7.32 -0.64
N PRO A 51 8.04 -7.91 -0.88
CA PRO A 51 7.56 -9.07 -0.15
C PRO A 51 8.64 -10.17 -0.07
N GLY A 52 8.76 -10.82 1.08
CA GLY A 52 9.82 -11.81 1.31
C GLY A 52 9.83 -12.95 0.29
N SER A 53 8.65 -13.38 -0.19
CA SER A 53 8.53 -14.39 -1.25
C SER A 53 9.07 -13.95 -2.61
N LEU A 54 9.15 -12.64 -2.88
CA LEU A 54 9.71 -12.08 -4.11
C LEU A 54 11.20 -11.73 -3.96
N LYS A 55 11.60 -11.22 -2.78
CA LYS A 55 12.99 -10.77 -2.54
C LYS A 55 13.96 -11.91 -2.20
N ALA A 56 13.47 -12.96 -1.55
CA ALA A 56 14.29 -14.09 -1.13
C ALA A 56 13.50 -15.41 -1.31
N PRO A 57 13.20 -15.80 -2.56
CA PRO A 57 12.40 -16.99 -2.85
C PRO A 57 13.02 -18.25 -2.25
N ASP A 58 14.36 -18.38 -2.30
CA ASP A 58 15.10 -19.56 -1.82
C ASP A 58 15.06 -19.74 -0.29
N THR A 59 14.50 -18.78 0.46
CA THR A 59 14.40 -18.87 1.92
C THR A 59 13.12 -19.63 2.30
N HIS A 60 13.27 -20.93 2.57
CA HIS A 60 12.16 -21.83 2.90
C HIS A 60 12.21 -22.35 4.33
N ASN A 61 11.03 -22.61 4.88
CA ASN A 61 10.85 -23.38 6.11
C ASN A 61 9.47 -24.05 6.07
N SER A 62 9.26 -25.07 6.92
CA SER A 62 7.99 -25.82 6.94
C SER A 62 6.75 -24.95 7.11
N LYS A 63 6.87 -23.80 7.80
CA LYS A 63 5.76 -22.85 7.93
C LYS A 63 5.54 -22.04 6.65
N LEU A 64 6.59 -21.57 5.99
CA LEU A 64 6.51 -20.81 4.73
C LEU A 64 5.95 -21.67 3.61
N ASP A 65 6.28 -22.95 3.58
CA ASP A 65 5.75 -23.90 2.61
C ASP A 65 4.26 -24.15 2.87
N SER A 66 3.84 -24.24 4.15
CA SER A 66 2.42 -24.37 4.50
C SER A 66 1.56 -23.17 4.08
N LEU A 67 2.17 -21.99 3.91
CA LEU A 67 1.48 -20.75 3.52
C LEU A 67 1.34 -20.62 2.00
N GLU A 68 2.02 -21.46 1.20
CA GLU A 68 2.01 -21.36 -0.26
C GLU A 68 0.58 -21.48 -0.82
N ALA A 69 -0.24 -22.37 -0.26
CA ALA A 69 -1.63 -22.55 -0.67
C ALA A 69 -2.49 -21.28 -0.53
N GLN A 70 -2.09 -20.35 0.33
CA GLN A 70 -2.82 -19.11 0.62
C GLN A 70 -2.17 -17.88 -0.03
N ARG A 71 -1.01 -18.03 -0.70
CA ARG A 71 -0.41 -16.94 -1.47
C ARG A 71 -1.27 -16.63 -2.70
N LYS A 72 -1.35 -15.35 -3.04
CA LYS A 72 -2.02 -14.86 -4.26
C LYS A 72 -1.04 -13.97 -5.01
N GLY A 73 -0.82 -14.28 -6.28
CA GLY A 73 -0.06 -13.45 -7.20
C GLY A 73 -0.93 -12.37 -7.83
N GLY A 74 -0.29 -11.31 -8.35
CA GLY A 74 -0.97 -10.24 -9.09
C GLY A 74 -0.55 -10.11 -10.55
N GLU A 75 0.51 -10.80 -10.98
CA GLU A 75 0.99 -10.73 -12.37
C GLU A 75 0.11 -11.58 -13.29
N ASP A 76 -0.22 -11.06 -14.47
CA ASP A 76 -1.03 -11.72 -15.52
C ASP A 76 -2.45 -12.16 -15.10
N PHE A 77 -2.97 -11.65 -13.98
CA PHE A 77 -4.35 -11.89 -13.54
C PHE A 77 -5.26 -10.71 -13.90
N PRO A 78 -6.48 -10.96 -14.43
CA PRO A 78 -7.44 -9.89 -14.66
C PRO A 78 -7.92 -9.31 -13.32
N LEU A 79 -8.24 -8.01 -13.31
CA LEU A 79 -8.88 -7.39 -12.17
C LEU A 79 -10.32 -7.91 -12.02
N THR A 80 -10.62 -8.52 -10.87
CA THR A 80 -11.93 -9.10 -10.58
C THR A 80 -12.48 -8.62 -9.25
N THR A 81 -13.80 -8.76 -9.09
CA THR A 81 -14.44 -8.75 -7.77
C THR A 81 -14.02 -9.97 -6.95
N ASN A 82 -14.33 -9.99 -5.66
CA ASN A 82 -14.11 -11.12 -4.75
C ASN A 82 -14.92 -12.36 -5.16
N GLN A 83 -15.99 -12.19 -5.95
CA GLN A 83 -16.77 -13.29 -6.54
C GLN A 83 -16.20 -13.79 -7.88
N GLY A 84 -15.10 -13.20 -8.37
CA GLY A 84 -14.45 -13.58 -9.62
C GLY A 84 -15.06 -12.96 -10.88
N VAL A 85 -15.90 -11.92 -10.75
CA VAL A 85 -16.45 -11.19 -11.91
C VAL A 85 -15.40 -10.21 -12.42
N ARG A 86 -15.10 -10.23 -13.72
CA ARG A 86 -14.14 -9.30 -14.34
C ARG A 86 -14.68 -7.87 -14.32
N ILE A 87 -13.81 -6.93 -13.94
CA ILE A 87 -14.12 -5.50 -13.89
C ILE A 87 -13.64 -4.88 -15.21
N ALA A 88 -14.56 -4.23 -15.93
CA ALA A 88 -14.25 -3.55 -17.20
C ALA A 88 -13.73 -2.12 -17.00
N ASP A 89 -14.29 -1.41 -16.01
CA ASP A 89 -13.89 -0.04 -15.65
C ASP A 89 -13.78 0.04 -14.11
N ASP A 90 -12.58 0.34 -13.62
CA ASP A 90 -12.28 0.56 -12.19
C ASP A 90 -12.04 2.05 -11.86
N GLN A 91 -12.12 2.93 -12.85
CA GLN A 91 -11.94 4.37 -12.70
C GLN A 91 -13.26 5.06 -12.35
N ASN A 92 -14.37 4.57 -12.90
CA ASN A 92 -15.67 5.22 -12.80
C ASN A 92 -16.71 4.41 -12.00
N SER A 93 -17.62 5.13 -11.35
CA SER A 93 -18.82 4.54 -10.74
C SER A 93 -19.98 4.54 -11.73
N LEU A 94 -20.90 3.60 -11.59
CA LEU A 94 -22.13 3.58 -12.38
C LEU A 94 -23.07 4.73 -11.95
N ARG A 95 -23.40 5.62 -12.89
CA ARG A 95 -24.18 6.85 -12.65
C ARG A 95 -25.30 6.99 -13.66
N ALA A 96 -26.37 7.67 -13.27
CA ALA A 96 -27.46 8.08 -14.17
C ALA A 96 -27.02 9.26 -15.07
N GLY A 97 -26.18 8.99 -16.06
CA GLY A 97 -25.54 9.99 -16.92
C GLY A 97 -24.18 10.47 -16.39
N SER A 98 -23.43 11.20 -17.23
CA SER A 98 -22.02 11.56 -16.96
C SER A 98 -21.79 12.42 -15.71
N ARG A 99 -22.80 13.19 -15.28
CA ARG A 99 -22.78 13.98 -14.04
C ARG A 99 -23.97 13.69 -13.12
N GLY A 100 -24.56 12.50 -13.27
CA GLY A 100 -25.69 12.06 -12.46
C GLY A 100 -25.27 11.52 -11.08
N PRO A 101 -26.27 11.26 -10.21
CA PRO A 101 -26.03 10.55 -8.97
C PRO A 101 -25.54 9.12 -9.24
N THR A 102 -24.72 8.59 -8.33
CA THR A 102 -24.29 7.19 -8.36
C THR A 102 -25.47 6.27 -8.05
N LEU A 103 -25.61 5.20 -8.83
CA LEU A 103 -26.67 4.22 -8.65
C LEU A 103 -26.28 3.21 -7.56
N LEU A 104 -27.26 2.80 -6.75
CA LEU A 104 -27.04 1.82 -5.67
C LEU A 104 -26.86 0.38 -6.18
N GLU A 105 -27.19 0.14 -7.44
CA GLU A 105 -27.03 -1.14 -8.14
C GLU A 105 -25.57 -1.44 -8.52
N ASP A 106 -24.67 -0.47 -8.34
CA ASP A 106 -23.22 -0.67 -8.53
C ASP A 106 -22.65 -1.57 -7.42
N PHE A 107 -22.70 -2.88 -7.66
CA PHE A 107 -22.17 -3.87 -6.73
C PHE A 107 -20.63 -3.86 -6.68
N ILE A 108 -19.95 -3.46 -7.76
CA ILE A 108 -18.48 -3.40 -7.84
C ILE A 108 -17.96 -2.32 -6.89
N LEU A 109 -18.52 -1.11 -6.98
CA LEU A 109 -18.14 0.00 -6.11
C LEU A 109 -18.40 -0.34 -4.63
N ARG A 110 -19.57 -0.90 -4.33
CA ARG A 110 -19.96 -1.24 -2.96
C ARG A 110 -19.04 -2.30 -2.36
N GLU A 111 -18.73 -3.35 -3.12
CA GLU A 111 -17.82 -4.39 -2.68
C GLU A 111 -16.42 -3.84 -2.40
N LYS A 112 -15.90 -2.98 -3.29
CA LYS A 112 -14.62 -2.30 -3.10
C LYS A 112 -14.65 -1.49 -1.80
N ILE A 113 -15.54 -0.51 -1.68
CA ILE A 113 -15.59 0.41 -0.52
C ILE A 113 -15.84 -0.33 0.80
N THR A 114 -16.71 -1.35 0.82
CA THR A 114 -16.96 -2.13 2.05
C THR A 114 -15.73 -2.90 2.51
N HIS A 115 -14.91 -3.40 1.59
CA HIS A 115 -13.61 -4.00 1.92
C HIS A 115 -12.59 -2.97 2.44
N PHE A 116 -12.69 -1.69 2.06
CA PHE A 116 -11.82 -0.60 2.54
C PHE A 116 -12.28 0.03 3.87
N GLY A 117 -13.59 0.14 4.12
CA GLY A 117 -14.17 0.99 5.17
C GLY A 117 -13.57 0.80 6.57
N PRO A 118 -13.82 -0.32 7.27
CA PRO A 118 -13.17 -0.60 8.54
C PRO A 118 -12.17 -1.76 8.42
N ARG A 119 -10.97 -1.49 7.90
CA ARG A 119 -9.81 -2.39 8.05
C ARG A 119 -9.04 -2.20 9.36
N ALA A 120 -9.62 -1.44 10.30
CA ALA A 120 -9.13 -1.37 11.66
C ALA A 120 -9.52 -2.67 12.38
N TYR A 121 -8.64 -3.67 12.30
CA TYR A 121 -8.66 -4.76 13.27
C TYR A 121 -8.40 -4.14 14.65
N SER A 122 -9.36 -4.30 15.56
CA SER A 122 -9.24 -3.87 16.96
C SER A 122 -8.11 -4.66 17.65
N GLY A 123 -6.89 -4.14 17.50
CA GLY A 123 -5.71 -4.63 18.21
C GLY A 123 -5.76 -4.21 19.68
N ALA A 124 -6.19 -5.15 20.52
CA ALA A 124 -5.84 -5.30 21.93
C ALA A 124 -5.86 -4.04 22.83
N TYR A 125 -6.91 -3.89 23.64
CA TYR A 125 -6.82 -3.21 24.93
C TYR A 125 -5.73 -3.86 25.79
N ARG A 126 -4.50 -3.34 25.76
CA ARG A 126 -3.56 -3.55 26.88
C ARG A 126 -3.95 -2.59 27.98
N SER A 127 -4.74 -3.08 28.92
CA SER A 127 -4.78 -2.51 30.26
C SER A 127 -3.35 -2.51 30.81
N CYS A 128 -2.82 -1.32 31.04
CA CYS A 128 -1.54 -1.15 31.72
C CYS A 128 -1.86 -0.85 33.19
N PRO A 129 -1.80 -1.82 34.11
CA PRO A 129 -2.03 -1.54 35.50
C PRO A 129 -0.73 -0.94 36.09
N ARG A 130 -0.86 0.30 36.56
CA ARG A 130 -0.11 0.88 37.68
C ARG A 130 1.43 0.88 37.57
N LEU A 131 2.00 2.08 37.50
CA LEU A 131 2.78 2.69 38.59
C LEU A 131 3.54 3.90 38.03
N CYS A 132 3.15 5.12 38.42
CA CYS A 132 4.08 6.16 38.84
C CYS A 132 3.27 7.34 39.38
N ARG A 133 3.31 7.48 40.71
CA ARG A 133 2.73 8.57 41.51
C ARG A 133 3.25 9.95 41.06
N PRO A 134 2.45 11.03 41.19
CA PRO A 134 2.94 12.39 41.08
C PRO A 134 3.87 12.72 42.26
N ARG A 135 5.04 13.25 41.93
CA ARG A 135 6.05 13.79 42.84
C ARG A 135 5.48 15.07 43.45
N LEU A 136 5.03 14.99 44.71
CA LEU A 136 4.63 16.16 45.48
C LEU A 136 5.87 17.05 45.70
N LEU A 137 5.83 18.30 45.25
CA LEU A 137 6.80 19.32 45.63
C LEU A 137 6.69 19.59 47.13
N PRO A 138 7.80 19.65 47.88
CA PRO A 138 7.79 20.27 49.20
C PRO A 138 7.93 21.79 49.07
N ALA A 139 7.11 22.45 49.88
CA ALA A 139 6.95 23.89 50.00
C ALA A 139 8.20 24.62 50.51
N LEU A 140 8.32 25.86 50.06
CA LEU A 140 9.01 26.97 50.69
C LEU A 140 8.84 27.01 52.22
N GLN A 141 9.93 27.04 52.98
CA GLN A 141 10.03 27.78 54.26
C GLN A 141 11.49 28.02 54.68
N LYS A 142 12.05 29.17 54.27
CA LYS A 142 12.79 30.22 55.06
C LYS A 142 14.03 29.86 55.94
N PRO A 143 14.88 30.87 56.28
CA PRO A 143 16.35 30.79 56.25
C PRO A 143 17.05 30.82 57.63
N GLY A 144 18.35 30.50 57.65
CA GLY A 144 19.35 31.21 58.47
C GLY A 144 20.11 30.44 59.57
N CYS A 145 21.44 30.69 59.60
CA CYS A 145 22.45 30.56 60.68
C CYS A 145 22.95 29.12 61.02
N VAL A 146 24.21 28.71 60.81
CA VAL A 146 25.50 29.05 61.53
C VAL A 146 25.33 28.84 63.04
N ASP A 147 26.04 27.97 63.78
CA ASP A 147 27.29 27.18 63.62
C ASP A 147 27.06 25.67 63.84
#